data_AF-L7X9M0-F1
#
_entry.id   AF-L7X9M0-F1
#
_cell.length_a   1.000
_cell.length_b   1.000
_cell.length_c   1.000
_cell.angle_alpha   90.00
_cell.angle_beta   90.00
_cell.angle_gamma   90.00
#
_symmetry.space_group_name_H-M   'P 1'
#
loop_
_entity.id
_entity.type
_entity.pdbx_description
1 polymer ?
#
loop_
_entity_poly.entity_id
_entity_poly.type
_entity_poly.pdbx_seq_one_letter_code
_entity_poly.pdbx_strand_id
1 'polypeptide(L)' 'WMRLPSFRSVGDALKDRFDGASRVMSNAEQETPVQRNDAAPHRIPRRDRYRFQLRPHNPDHKSPGVRDLVYLEPSPGFCE' A
#
# COMPACT_ATOMS: atom_id res chain seq x y z
N TRP A 1 7.33 33.94 3.25
CA TRP A 1 7.84 32.58 2.97
C TRP A 1 6.77 31.57 3.34
N MET A 2 6.65 30.45 2.61
CA MET A 2 5.74 29.38 3.04
C MET A 2 6.27 28.72 4.31
N ARG A 3 5.37 28.35 5.23
CA ARG A 3 5.70 27.62 6.45
C ARG A 3 4.92 26.31 6.48
N LEU A 4 5.57 25.25 6.93
CA LEU A 4 4.92 23.98 7.16
C LEU A 4 4.00 24.06 8.39
N PRO A 5 2.92 23.24 8.42
CA PRO A 5 2.08 23.10 9.60
C PRO A 5 2.86 22.51 10.78
N SER A 6 2.28 22.61 11.98
CA SER A 6 2.82 21.94 13.16
C SER A 6 2.79 20.42 13.00
N PHE A 7 3.72 19.71 13.65
CA PHE A 7 3.75 18.25 13.59
C PHE A 7 2.49 17.62 14.20
N ARG A 8 1.86 18.26 15.19
CA ARG A 8 0.60 17.80 15.76
C ARG A 8 -0.50 17.77 14.69
N SER A 9 -0.65 18.83 13.92
CA SER A 9 -1.62 18.89 12.81
C SER A 9 -1.37 17.84 11.73
N VAL A 10 -0.10 17.49 11.48
CA VAL A 10 0.25 16.38 10.58
C VAL A 10 -0.16 15.04 11.20
N GLY A 11 0.08 14.85 12.49
CA GLY A 11 -0.32 13.66 13.25
C GLY A 11 -1.83 13.44 13.25
N ASP A 12 -2.60 14.49 13.51
CA ASP A 12 -4.06 14.44 13.49
C ASP A 12 -4.57 14.01 12.09
N ALA A 13 -4.04 14.62 11.03
CA ALA A 13 -4.39 14.25 9.65
C ALA A 13 -4.00 12.81 9.27
N LEU A 14 -2.95 12.24 9.88
CA LEU A 14 -2.57 10.84 9.68
C LEU A 14 -3.41 9.89 10.53
N LYS A 15 -3.81 10.31 11.72
CA LYS A 15 -4.71 9.53 12.59
C LYS A 15 -6.06 9.32 11.93
N ASP A 16 -6.62 10.35 11.30
CA ASP A 16 -7.87 10.23 10.54
C ASP A 16 -7.75 9.21 9.39
N ARG A 17 -6.59 9.19 8.71
CA ARG A 17 -6.31 8.23 7.64
C ARG A 17 -6.09 6.81 8.16
N PHE A 18 -5.58 6.68 9.38
CA PHE A 18 -5.42 5.39 10.05
C PHE A 18 -6.78 4.79 10.40
N ASP A 19 -7.69 5.60 10.95
CA ASP A 19 -9.06 5.15 11.28
C ASP A 19 -9.87 4.80 10.02
N GLY A 20 -9.58 5.44 8.89
CA GLY A 20 -10.17 5.14 7.58
C GLY A 20 -9.37 4.18 6.70
N ALA A 21 -8.32 3.54 7.21
CA ALA A 21 -7.44 2.71 6.39
C ALA A 21 -8.19 1.50 5.81
N SER A 22 -7.96 1.21 4.54
CA SER A 22 -8.68 0.14 3.82
C SER A 22 -7.81 -1.10 3.62
N ARG A 23 -8.41 -2.28 3.83
CA ARG A 23 -7.76 -3.56 3.52
C ARG A 23 -7.67 -3.75 2.01
N VAL A 24 -6.47 -4.04 1.55
CA VAL A 24 -6.18 -4.32 0.14
C VAL A 24 -5.57 -5.70 0.00
N MET A 25 -5.54 -6.18 -1.25
CA MET A 25 -4.87 -7.41 -1.64
C MET A 25 -3.96 -7.10 -2.82
N SER A 26 -2.78 -7.73 -2.84
CA SER A 26 -1.81 -7.60 -3.93
C SER A 26 -2.03 -8.71 -4.94
N ASN A 27 -1.99 -8.36 -6.22
CA ASN A 27 -2.02 -9.31 -7.31
C ASN A 27 -0.63 -9.89 -7.66
N ALA A 28 0.42 -9.56 -6.90
CA ALA A 28 1.77 -10.08 -7.11
C ALA A 28 1.88 -11.61 -6.97
N GLU A 29 0.90 -12.27 -6.34
CA GLU A 29 0.84 -13.73 -6.23
C GLU A 29 0.24 -14.40 -7.48
N GLN A 30 -0.39 -13.63 -8.38
CA GLN A 30 -1.12 -14.19 -9.54
C GLN A 30 -0.32 -14.15 -10.85
N GLU A 31 0.84 -13.48 -10.89
CA GLU A 31 1.76 -13.62 -12.02
C GLU A 31 2.48 -14.96 -11.92
N THR A 32 1.87 -16.00 -12.50
CA THR A 32 2.58 -17.24 -12.83
C THR A 32 3.87 -16.86 -13.56
N PRO A 33 5.06 -17.26 -13.10
CA PRO A 33 6.29 -16.92 -13.78
C PRO A 33 6.26 -17.63 -15.13
N VAL A 34 5.96 -16.89 -16.21
CA VAL A 34 6.21 -17.37 -17.56
C VAL A 34 7.72 -17.56 -17.63
N GLN A 35 8.17 -18.81 -17.57
CA GLN A 35 9.58 -19.18 -17.68
C GLN A 35 10.10 -18.70 -19.04
N ARG A 36 10.63 -17.49 -19.09
CA ARG A 36 11.43 -17.01 -20.20
C ARG A 36 12.88 -17.30 -19.86
N ASN A 37 13.45 -18.27 -20.58
CA ASN A 37 14.86 -18.67 -20.49
C ASN A 37 15.77 -17.59 -21.09
N ASP A 38 15.73 -16.36 -20.57
CA ASP A 38 16.63 -15.28 -21.00
C ASP A 38 17.64 -14.96 -19.90
N ALA A 39 18.93 -15.12 -20.25
CA ALA A 39 20.06 -14.74 -19.42
C ALA A 39 20.25 -13.21 -19.47
N ALA A 40 19.55 -12.47 -18.62
CA ALA A 40 19.76 -11.03 -18.43
C ALA A 40 19.65 -10.62 -16.95
N PRO A 41 20.43 -9.62 -16.50
CA PRO A 41 20.63 -9.35 -15.09
C PRO A 41 19.35 -8.78 -14.45
N HIS A 42 18.81 -9.51 -13.48
CA HIS A 42 17.66 -9.14 -12.66
C HIS A 42 17.94 -7.92 -11.77
N ARG A 43 18.07 -6.73 -12.34
CA ARG A 43 17.97 -5.47 -11.58
C ARG A 43 16.67 -4.78 -11.95
N ILE A 44 15.57 -5.27 -11.37
CA ILE A 44 14.26 -4.61 -11.44
C ILE A 44 14.44 -3.17 -10.94
N PRO A 45 14.18 -2.14 -11.77
CA PRO A 45 14.21 -0.75 -11.33
C PRO A 45 13.31 -0.58 -10.11
N ARG A 46 13.75 0.16 -9.08
CA ARG A 46 13.00 0.28 -7.81
C ARG A 46 11.55 0.75 -7.98
N ARG A 47 11.24 1.43 -9.08
CA ARG A 47 9.90 1.89 -9.46
C ARG A 47 8.94 0.74 -9.78
N ASP A 48 9.43 -0.35 -10.39
CA ASP A 48 8.60 -1.50 -10.74
C ASP A 48 8.34 -2.42 -9.54
N ARG A 49 9.14 -2.30 -8.47
CA ARG A 49 8.94 -3.07 -7.22
C ARG A 49 7.64 -2.72 -6.48
N TYR A 50 7.08 -1.55 -6.73
CA TYR A 50 5.81 -1.08 -6.14
C TYR A 50 4.69 -1.00 -7.18
N ARG A 51 4.84 -1.66 -8.33
CA ARG A 51 3.87 -1.63 -9.44
C ARG A 51 2.77 -2.69 -9.29
N PHE A 52 2.76 -3.47 -8.21
CA PHE A 52 1.63 -4.35 -7.91
C PHE A 52 0.36 -3.51 -7.74
N GLN A 53 -0.72 -3.91 -8.40
CA GLN A 53 -1.99 -3.19 -8.29
C GLN A 53 -2.67 -3.62 -7.00
N LEU A 54 -2.71 -2.71 -6.04
CA LEU A 54 -3.50 -2.88 -4.84
C LEU A 54 -4.98 -2.79 -5.20
N ARG A 55 -5.72 -3.86 -4.94
CA ARG A 55 -7.17 -3.90 -5.10
C ARG A 55 -7.83 -3.92 -3.71
N PRO A 56 -8.96 -3.21 -3.53
CA PRO A 56 -9.75 -3.35 -2.30
C PRO A 56 -10.08 -4.82 -2.04
N HIS A 57 -9.89 -5.28 -0.81
CA HIS A 57 -10.28 -6.63 -0.42
C HIS A 57 -11.81 -6.79 -0.41
N ASN A 58 -12.54 -5.71 -0.13
CA ASN A 58 -14.00 -5.65 -0.28
C ASN A 58 -14.35 -4.90 -1.59
N PRO A 59 -15.06 -5.52 -2.56
CA PRO A 59 -15.41 -4.88 -3.83
C PRO A 59 -16.34 -3.66 -3.69
N ASP A 60 -17.10 -3.57 -2.60
CA ASP A 60 -18.00 -2.43 -2.35
C ASP A 60 -17.26 -1.19 -1.82
N HIS A 61 -15.98 -1.34 -1.46
CA HIS A 61 -15.17 -0.23 -0.98
C HIS A 61 -14.53 0.52 -2.14
N LYS A 62 -14.41 1.84 -1.97
CA LYS A 62 -13.71 2.70 -2.93
C LYS A 62 -12.24 2.31 -3.00
N SER A 63 -11.65 2.42 -4.18
CA SER A 63 -10.20 2.29 -4.36
C SER A 63 -9.47 3.38 -3.55
N PRO A 64 -8.39 3.03 -2.83
CA PRO A 64 -7.63 3.99 -2.05
C PRO A 64 -6.92 5.02 -2.95
N GLY A 65 -6.89 6.28 -2.50
CA GLY A 65 -6.15 7.35 -3.14
C GLY A 65 -4.66 7.38 -2.73
N VAL A 66 -3.88 8.23 -3.40
CA VAL A 66 -2.42 8.36 -3.17
C VAL A 66 -2.05 8.77 -1.74
N ARG A 67 -2.96 9.42 -1.02
CA ARG A 67 -2.73 9.88 0.35
C ARG A 67 -3.30 8.94 1.40
N ASP A 68 -4.03 7.91 1.00
CA ASP A 68 -4.76 7.06 1.94
C ASP A 68 -3.83 5.96 2.48
N LEU A 69 -4.07 5.56 3.72
CA LEU A 69 -3.36 4.44 4.32
C LEU A 69 -4.09 3.14 3.96
N VAL A 70 -3.32 2.08 3.73
CA VAL A 70 -3.81 0.76 3.33
C VAL A 70 -3.07 -0.31 4.12
N TYR A 71 -3.72 -1.46 4.32
CA TYR A 71 -3.13 -2.60 5.01
C TYR A 71 -3.47 -3.92 4.32
N LEU A 72 -2.64 -4.94 4.49
CA LEU A 72 -2.83 -6.28 3.91
C LEU A 72 -3.41 -7.25 4.94
N GLU A 73 -2.86 -7.22 6.16
CA GLU A 73 -3.15 -8.16 7.24
C GLU A 73 -3.78 -7.49 8.45
N PRO A 74 -4.72 -8.16 9.15
CA PRO A 74 -5.34 -7.62 10.35
C PRO A 74 -4.30 -7.39 11.46
N SER A 75 -4.58 -6.42 12.33
CA SER A 75 -3.74 -6.18 13.51
C SER A 75 -3.79 -7.38 14.47
N PRO A 76 -2.66 -7.69 15.14
CA PRO A 76 -2.65 -8.72 16.17
C PRO A 76 -3.51 -8.31 17.38
N GLY A 77 -3.85 -9.28 18.23
CA GLY A 77 -4.37 -8.99 19.57
C GLY A 77 -3.29 -8.31 20.39
N PHE A 78 -3.56 -7.09 20.86
CA PHE A 78 -2.63 -6.32 21.69
C PHE A 78 -2.88 -6.50 23.20
N CYS A 79 -3.91 -7.26 23.56
CA CYS A 79 -4.25 -7.62 24.93
C CYS A 79 -3.85 -9.08 25.21
N GLU A 80 -3.56 -9.38 26.48
CA GLU A 80 -3.45 -10.76 26.98
C GLU A 80 -4.82 -11.38 27.25
#